data_AF-A0AAV8WGX6-F1
#
_entry.id   AF-A0AAV8WGX6-F1
#
_cell.length_a   1.000
_cell.length_b   1.000
_cell.length_c   1.000
_cell.angle_alpha   90.00
_cell.angle_beta   90.00
_cell.angle_gamma   90.00
#
_symmetry.space_group_name_H-M   'P 1'
#
loop_
_entity.id
_entity.type
_entity.pdbx_description
1 polymer ?
#
loop_
_entity_poly.entity_id
_entity_poly.type
_entity_poly.pdbx_seq_one_letter_code
_entity_poly.pdbx_strand_id
1 'polypeptide(L)'
;MFATFFGNAVAFLLLLRNGYTTPVVEYNKGLRYEEYIVEHEISTVNARNSALTIDVQSIVAPSGCKECTSEEKRYCLGSDFINDHCCCDRRYHEVLPFIPHTCYSGNQLCEPVMECDKYRRLRTCCCDILVLKKWKARFQNSSCKTVGGTAYMIIMIVSSHIVYIFVNYFIT
;
A
#
# COMPACT_ATOMS: atom_id res chain seq x y z
N MET A 1 32.81 -9.84 56.07
CA MET A 1 31.65 -10.59 55.52
C MET A 1 30.34 -10.04 56.11
N PHE A 2 30.07 -8.72 56.00
CA PHE A 2 28.87 -8.09 56.59
C PHE A 2 28.30 -6.91 55.77
N ALA A 3 28.96 -6.47 54.69
CA ALA A 3 28.53 -5.29 53.92
C ALA A 3 27.63 -5.60 52.71
N THR A 4 27.53 -6.87 52.28
CA THR A 4 26.75 -7.27 51.10
C THR A 4 25.30 -7.65 51.42
N PHE A 5 24.94 -7.82 52.70
CA PHE A 5 23.59 -8.20 53.11
C PHE A 5 22.63 -7.02 53.30
N PHE A 6 23.13 -5.81 53.59
CA PHE A 6 22.27 -4.64 53.83
C PHE A 6 21.79 -3.95 52.54
N GLY A 7 22.57 -3.95 51.47
CA GLY A 7 22.19 -3.28 50.21
C GLY A 7 20.99 -3.93 49.51
N ASN A 8 20.94 -5.27 49.51
CA ASN A 8 19.88 -6.02 48.85
C ASN A 8 18.55 -5.97 49.63
N ALA A 9 18.60 -5.90 50.96
CA ALA A 9 17.39 -5.80 51.79
C ALA A 9 16.66 -4.46 51.62
N VAL A 10 17.41 -3.36 51.48
CA VAL A 10 16.84 -2.03 51.24
C VAL A 10 16.22 -1.93 49.85
N ALA A 11 16.88 -2.48 48.82
CA ALA A 11 16.32 -2.53 47.46
C ALA A 11 15.02 -3.34 47.39
N PHE A 12 14.94 -4.48 48.10
CA PHE A 12 13.73 -5.31 48.15
C PHE A 12 12.58 -4.62 48.90
N LEU A 13 12.87 -3.89 50.00
CA LEU A 13 11.88 -3.10 50.74
C LEU A 13 11.36 -1.89 49.94
N LEU A 14 12.19 -1.27 49.10
CA LEU A 14 11.76 -0.19 48.20
C LEU A 14 10.83 -0.69 47.09
N LEU A 15 11.06 -1.90 46.57
CA LEU A 15 10.18 -2.55 45.59
C LEU A 15 8.83 -2.95 46.19
N LEU A 16 8.79 -3.33 47.47
CA LEU A 16 7.53 -3.66 48.17
C LEU A 16 6.74 -2.41 48.61
N ARG A 17 7.41 -1.27 48.86
CA ARG A 17 6.75 0.00 49.23
C ARG A 17 6.11 0.68 48.02
N ASN A 18 6.71 0.55 46.84
CA ASN A 18 6.16 1.04 45.58
C ASN A 18 5.38 -0.07 44.88
N GLY A 19 4.37 -0.60 45.57
CA GLY A 19 3.49 -1.65 45.06
C GLY A 19 3.13 -1.40 43.59
N TYR A 20 3.17 -2.47 42.80
CA TYR A 20 2.81 -2.47 41.39
C TYR A 20 1.41 -1.90 41.22
N THR A 21 1.30 -0.59 41.01
CA THR A 21 0.10 0.03 40.49
C THR A 21 -0.01 -0.44 39.06
N THR A 22 -0.73 -1.53 38.86
CA THR A 22 -1.27 -1.87 37.56
C THR A 22 -2.03 -0.64 37.08
N PRO A 23 -1.75 -0.08 35.89
CA PRO A 23 -2.60 0.98 35.36
C PRO A 23 -4.01 0.40 35.28
N VAL A 24 -4.93 0.97 36.06
CA VAL A 24 -6.35 0.72 35.87
C VAL A 24 -6.64 1.32 34.50
N VAL A 25 -6.76 0.45 33.49
CA VAL A 25 -7.27 0.87 32.18
C VAL A 25 -8.73 1.23 32.43
N GLU A 26 -8.99 2.53 32.60
CA GLU A 26 -10.33 3.06 32.67
C GLU A 26 -10.99 2.79 31.32
N TYR A 27 -11.85 1.76 31.29
CA TYR A 27 -12.60 1.40 30.10
C TYR A 27 -13.57 2.54 29.78
N ASN A 28 -13.13 3.45 28.91
CA ASN A 28 -14.00 4.47 28.36
C ASN A 28 -15.07 3.75 27.53
N LYS A 29 -16.29 3.64 28.07
CA LYS A 29 -17.47 3.07 27.40
C LYS A 29 -17.82 3.75 26.06
N GLY A 30 -17.17 4.85 25.70
CA GLY A 30 -17.28 5.54 24.42
C GLY A 30 -16.38 5.01 23.30
N LEU A 31 -15.35 4.21 23.59
CA LEU A 31 -14.53 3.54 22.57
C LEU A 31 -15.22 2.24 22.15
N ARG A 32 -16.09 2.32 21.14
CA ARG A 32 -16.57 1.11 20.46
C ARG A 32 -15.38 0.53 19.69
N TYR A 33 -14.84 -0.59 20.17
CA TYR A 33 -13.89 -1.38 19.38
C TYR A 33 -14.67 -1.91 18.17
N GLU A 34 -14.47 -1.29 17.01
CA GLU A 34 -14.97 -1.84 15.76
C GLU A 34 -13.90 -2.75 15.18
N GLU A 35 -14.25 -4.03 15.03
CA GLU A 35 -13.44 -4.98 14.30
C GLU A 35 -13.64 -4.74 12.81
N TYR A 36 -12.55 -4.45 12.11
CA TYR A 36 -12.55 -4.23 10.67
C TYR A 36 -12.02 -5.47 9.97
N ILE A 37 -12.74 -5.93 8.97
CA ILE A 37 -12.30 -7.05 8.12
C ILE A 37 -11.90 -6.52 6.76
N VAL A 38 -10.86 -7.13 6.18
CA VAL A 38 -10.53 -6.88 4.77
C VAL A 38 -11.67 -7.45 3.93
N GLU A 39 -12.32 -6.60 3.14
CA GLU A 39 -13.37 -7.02 2.22
C GLU A 39 -12.75 -7.63 0.97
N HIS A 40 -11.83 -6.89 0.33
CA HIS A 40 -10.96 -7.41 -0.70
C HIS A 40 -9.62 -6.66 -0.77
N GLU A 41 -8.66 -7.27 -1.45
CA GLU A 41 -7.36 -6.69 -1.74
C GLU A 41 -6.96 -6.96 -3.19
N ILE A 42 -6.58 -5.90 -3.90
CA ILE A 42 -5.91 -5.98 -5.20
C ILE A 42 -4.43 -5.68 -4.98
N SER A 43 -3.61 -6.73 -5.03
CA SER A 43 -2.16 -6.59 -4.94
C SER A 43 -1.58 -5.81 -6.12
N THR A 44 -0.37 -5.25 -5.95
CA THR A 44 0.32 -4.55 -7.04
C THR A 44 0.56 -5.45 -8.26
N VAL A 45 0.81 -6.75 -8.03
CA VAL A 45 1.02 -7.72 -9.11
C VAL A 45 -0.29 -7.99 -9.86
N ASN A 46 -1.40 -8.17 -9.14
CA ASN A 46 -2.71 -8.37 -9.74
C ASN A 46 -3.13 -7.13 -10.54
N ALA A 47 -3.02 -5.95 -9.95
CA ALA A 47 -3.27 -4.68 -10.61
C ALA A 47 -2.45 -4.51 -11.89
N ARG A 48 -1.15 -4.86 -11.84
CA ARG A 48 -0.27 -4.82 -13.00
C ARG A 48 -0.75 -5.74 -14.11
N ASN A 49 -1.03 -6.98 -13.78
CA ASN A 49 -1.47 -7.97 -14.75
C ASN A 49 -2.76 -7.52 -15.43
N SER A 50 -3.76 -7.09 -14.65
CA SER A 50 -5.03 -6.54 -15.18
C SER A 50 -4.81 -5.31 -16.05
N ALA A 51 -4.05 -4.31 -15.58
CA ALA A 51 -3.84 -3.07 -16.34
C ALA A 51 -3.16 -3.32 -17.70
N LEU A 52 -2.22 -4.27 -17.75
CA LEU A 52 -1.48 -4.59 -18.96
C LEU A 52 -2.31 -5.42 -19.94
N THR A 53 -3.23 -6.27 -19.47
CA THR A 53 -4.09 -7.11 -20.31
C THR A 53 -5.33 -6.40 -20.84
N ILE A 54 -5.90 -5.45 -20.09
CA ILE A 54 -7.10 -4.73 -20.53
C ILE A 54 -6.75 -3.82 -21.72
N ASP A 55 -7.53 -3.93 -22.79
CA ASP A 55 -7.49 -3.03 -23.92
C ASP A 55 -8.16 -1.70 -23.55
N VAL A 56 -7.48 -0.58 -23.75
CA VAL A 56 -8.04 0.73 -23.39
C VAL A 56 -9.24 1.05 -24.27
N GLN A 57 -9.24 0.52 -25.49
CA GLN A 57 -10.29 0.70 -26.48
C GLN A 57 -11.55 -0.10 -26.16
N SER A 58 -11.45 -1.15 -25.33
CA SER A 58 -12.63 -1.90 -24.88
C SER A 58 -13.44 -1.17 -23.81
N ILE A 59 -12.88 -0.13 -23.19
CA ILE A 59 -13.61 0.70 -22.23
C ILE A 59 -14.33 1.81 -23.00
N VAL A 60 -15.62 1.60 -23.25
CA VAL A 60 -16.47 2.56 -23.96
C VAL A 60 -17.41 3.24 -22.96
N ALA A 61 -17.34 4.57 -22.90
CA ALA A 61 -18.27 5.34 -22.09
C ALA A 61 -19.71 5.15 -22.63
N PRO A 62 -20.71 4.92 -21.75
CA PRO A 62 -22.10 4.79 -22.17
C PRO A 62 -22.61 6.03 -22.94
N SER A 63 -23.65 5.84 -23.76
CA SER A 63 -24.32 6.96 -24.43
C SER A 63 -24.86 7.96 -23.42
N GLY A 64 -24.69 9.26 -23.69
CA GLY A 64 -25.16 10.34 -22.81
C GLY A 64 -24.15 10.82 -21.76
N CYS A 65 -22.95 10.25 -21.72
CA CYS A 65 -21.85 10.82 -20.96
C CYS A 65 -21.42 12.16 -21.57
N LYS A 66 -21.20 13.16 -20.71
CA LYS A 66 -20.63 14.46 -21.08
C LYS A 66 -19.11 14.40 -20.98
N GLU A 67 -18.43 15.36 -21.59
CA GLU A 67 -17.00 15.52 -21.36
C GLU A 67 -16.73 15.82 -19.88
N CYS A 68 -15.73 15.17 -19.30
CA CYS A 68 -15.38 15.40 -17.91
C CYS A 68 -14.73 16.77 -17.71
N THR A 69 -15.17 17.44 -16.66
CA THR A 69 -14.54 18.65 -16.14
C THR A 69 -13.15 18.36 -15.57
N SER A 70 -12.35 19.42 -15.38
CA SER A 70 -11.03 19.32 -14.74
C SER A 70 -11.12 18.81 -13.30
N GLU A 71 -12.20 19.16 -12.58
CA GLU A 71 -12.43 18.70 -11.22
C GLU A 71 -12.73 17.21 -11.16
N GLU A 72 -13.60 16.72 -12.06
CA GLU A 72 -13.90 15.30 -12.20
C GLU A 72 -12.65 14.49 -12.56
N LYS A 73 -11.83 14.98 -13.49
CA LYS A 73 -10.54 14.37 -13.84
C LYS A 73 -9.61 14.30 -12.61
N ARG A 74 -9.55 15.37 -11.82
CA ARG A 74 -8.75 15.42 -10.57
C ARG A 74 -9.26 14.38 -9.57
N TYR A 75 -10.57 14.29 -9.37
CA TYR A 75 -11.20 13.30 -8.50
C TYR A 75 -10.85 11.88 -8.94
N CYS A 76 -11.04 11.54 -10.22
CA CYS A 76 -10.75 10.20 -10.75
C CYS A 76 -9.29 9.76 -10.53
N LEU A 77 -8.34 10.70 -10.59
CA LEU A 77 -6.91 10.40 -10.46
C LEU A 77 -6.42 10.47 -9.00
N GLY A 78 -7.27 10.86 -8.05
CA GLY A 78 -7.00 11.00 -6.63
C GLY A 78 -7.37 9.76 -5.81
N SER A 79 -7.15 9.86 -4.49
CA SER A 79 -7.52 8.82 -3.52
C SER A 79 -9.03 8.72 -3.29
N ASP A 80 -9.76 9.82 -3.44
CA ASP A 80 -11.20 9.90 -3.19
C ASP A 80 -11.98 8.91 -4.09
N PHE A 81 -11.51 8.71 -5.32
CA PHE A 81 -12.09 7.73 -6.23
C PHE A 81 -11.99 6.29 -5.70
N ILE A 82 -10.89 5.93 -5.04
CA ILE A 82 -10.71 4.62 -4.41
C ILE A 82 -11.47 4.52 -3.08
N ASN A 83 -11.54 5.61 -2.33
CA ASN A 83 -12.35 5.65 -1.12
C ASN A 83 -13.83 5.39 -1.46
N ASP A 84 -14.36 6.09 -2.47
CA ASP A 84 -15.73 5.91 -2.91
C ASP A 84 -15.97 4.55 -3.55
N HIS A 85 -14.98 3.97 -4.22
CA HIS A 85 -15.04 2.57 -4.65
C HIS A 85 -15.24 1.62 -3.46
N CYS A 86 -14.35 1.67 -2.46
CA CYS A 86 -14.45 0.82 -1.26
C CYS A 86 -15.76 1.03 -0.50
N CYS A 87 -16.37 2.20 -0.66
CA CYS A 87 -17.64 2.55 -0.06
C CYS A 87 -18.86 2.07 -0.83
N CYS A 88 -18.90 2.32 -2.14
CA CYS A 88 -20.10 2.26 -2.97
C CYS A 88 -20.21 0.99 -3.81
N ASP A 89 -19.09 0.32 -4.07
CA ASP A 89 -19.00 -0.86 -4.94
C ASP A 89 -18.91 -2.18 -4.16
N ARG A 90 -19.42 -2.23 -2.93
CA ARG A 90 -19.50 -3.45 -2.10
C ARG A 90 -20.23 -4.57 -2.85
N ARG A 91 -19.51 -5.42 -3.58
CA ARG A 91 -20.05 -6.48 -4.45
C ARG A 91 -19.02 -7.60 -4.61
N TYR A 92 -19.53 -8.79 -4.93
CA TYR A 92 -18.72 -9.98 -5.26
C TYR A 92 -17.72 -9.80 -6.42
N HIS A 93 -17.85 -8.76 -7.26
CA HIS A 93 -17.03 -8.58 -8.44
C HIS A 93 -16.30 -7.23 -8.40
N GLU A 94 -14.98 -7.30 -8.44
CA GLU A 94 -14.07 -6.15 -8.54
C GLU A 94 -14.29 -5.38 -9.85
N VAL A 95 -14.44 -4.06 -9.77
CA VAL A 95 -14.66 -3.16 -10.92
C VAL A 95 -13.42 -2.34 -11.28
N LEU A 96 -12.44 -2.25 -10.38
CA LEU A 96 -11.16 -1.56 -10.54
C LEU A 96 -9.96 -2.51 -10.40
N PRO A 97 -9.91 -3.64 -11.14
CA PRO A 97 -8.90 -4.69 -10.94
C PRO A 97 -7.48 -4.27 -11.36
N PHE A 98 -7.32 -3.07 -11.92
CA PHE A 98 -6.07 -2.51 -12.45
C PHE A 98 -5.44 -1.46 -11.51
N ILE A 99 -6.01 -1.26 -10.31
CA ILE A 99 -5.51 -0.33 -9.30
C ILE A 99 -5.15 -1.14 -8.04
N PRO A 100 -3.92 -1.04 -7.51
CA PRO A 100 -3.60 -1.65 -6.23
C PRO A 100 -4.35 -0.93 -5.10
N HIS A 101 -5.13 -1.67 -4.31
CA HIS A 101 -5.87 -1.12 -3.18
C HIS A 101 -6.37 -2.24 -2.24
N THR A 102 -6.81 -1.83 -1.06
CA THR A 102 -7.43 -2.71 -0.05
C THR A 102 -8.69 -2.03 0.45
N CYS A 103 -9.83 -2.70 0.34
CA CYS A 103 -11.07 -2.22 0.91
C CYS A 103 -11.37 -2.96 2.21
N TYR A 104 -11.87 -2.20 3.19
CA TYR A 104 -12.22 -2.71 4.52
C TYR A 104 -13.73 -2.62 4.71
N SER A 105 -14.31 -3.62 5.37
CA SER A 105 -15.71 -3.64 5.76
C SER A 105 -15.83 -3.41 7.27
N GLY A 106 -16.72 -2.48 7.64
CA GLY A 106 -17.03 -2.08 9.01
C GLY A 106 -18.24 -1.15 9.03
N ASN A 107 -18.88 -0.99 10.20
CA ASN A 107 -20.10 -0.20 10.34
C ASN A 107 -19.82 1.32 10.38
N GLN A 108 -18.61 1.75 10.77
CA GLN A 108 -18.22 3.17 10.82
C GLN A 108 -17.14 3.59 9.81
N LEU A 109 -16.66 2.70 8.92
CA LEU A 109 -15.47 3.00 8.09
C LEU A 109 -15.72 3.80 6.82
N CYS A 110 -16.96 3.90 6.38
CA CYS A 110 -17.21 4.31 5.02
C CYS A 110 -18.12 5.53 4.99
N GLU A 111 -17.49 6.67 4.73
CA GLU A 111 -18.16 7.90 4.33
C GLU A 111 -17.68 8.25 2.91
N PRO A 112 -18.55 8.07 1.89
CA PRO A 112 -18.16 8.40 0.53
C PRO A 112 -18.10 9.93 0.36
N VAL A 113 -17.09 10.40 -0.36
CA VAL A 113 -16.91 11.81 -0.73
C VAL A 113 -18.04 12.30 -1.63
N MET A 114 -18.61 11.40 -2.44
CA MET A 114 -19.79 11.68 -3.25
C MET A 114 -20.87 10.60 -3.14
N GLU A 115 -22.13 10.98 -3.35
CA GLU A 115 -23.26 10.05 -3.44
C GLU A 115 -22.96 8.88 -4.38
N CYS A 116 -23.23 7.64 -3.92
CA CYS A 116 -22.81 6.44 -4.64
C CYS A 116 -23.34 6.33 -6.07
N ASP A 117 -24.51 6.87 -6.37
CA ASP A 117 -25.04 6.89 -7.74
C ASP A 117 -24.32 7.90 -8.62
N LYS A 118 -23.92 9.05 -8.06
CA LYS A 118 -23.09 10.03 -8.74
C LYS A 118 -21.68 9.48 -8.99
N TYR A 119 -21.12 8.75 -8.01
CA TYR A 119 -19.87 8.01 -8.15
C TYR A 119 -19.94 7.01 -9.29
N ARG A 120 -20.92 6.11 -9.30
CA ARG A 120 -21.05 5.06 -10.33
C ARG A 120 -21.16 5.66 -11.72
N ARG A 121 -21.95 6.72 -11.88
CA ARG A 121 -22.06 7.45 -13.14
C ARG A 121 -20.72 8.06 -13.55
N LEU A 122 -20.04 8.74 -12.63
CA LEU A 122 -18.77 9.39 -12.92
C LEU A 122 -17.67 8.38 -13.24
N ARG A 123 -17.64 7.24 -12.55
CA ARG A 123 -16.74 6.11 -12.80
C ARG A 123 -16.81 5.67 -14.25
N THR A 124 -18.00 5.28 -14.71
CA THR A 124 -18.19 4.73 -16.06
C THR A 124 -18.12 5.78 -17.15
N CYS A 125 -18.57 7.01 -16.88
CA CYS A 125 -18.52 8.08 -17.88
C CYS A 125 -17.14 8.73 -18.01
N CYS A 126 -16.31 8.66 -16.97
CA CYS A 126 -15.08 9.43 -16.90
C CYS A 126 -13.88 8.62 -16.40
N CYS A 127 -13.97 8.07 -15.19
CA CYS A 127 -12.78 7.62 -14.48
C CYS A 127 -12.15 6.36 -15.09
N ASP A 128 -12.94 5.36 -15.52
CA ASP A 128 -12.41 4.06 -15.94
C ASP A 128 -11.32 4.19 -17.02
N ILE A 129 -11.59 4.96 -18.07
CA ILE A 129 -10.62 5.20 -19.16
C ILE A 129 -9.39 5.97 -18.66
N LEU A 130 -9.58 7.02 -17.87
CA LEU A 130 -8.50 7.88 -17.38
C LEU A 130 -7.56 7.11 -16.45
N VAL A 131 -8.13 6.37 -15.50
CA VAL A 131 -7.40 5.66 -14.48
C VAL A 131 -6.70 4.43 -15.07
N LEU A 132 -7.36 3.69 -15.97
CA LEU A 132 -6.72 2.60 -16.70
C LEU A 132 -5.51 3.09 -17.50
N LYS A 133 -5.63 4.20 -18.25
CA LYS A 133 -4.50 4.80 -18.99
C LYS A 133 -3.35 5.16 -18.05
N LYS A 134 -3.63 5.80 -16.92
CA LYS A 134 -2.62 6.17 -15.90
C LYS A 134 -1.88 4.95 -15.39
N TRP A 135 -2.59 3.90 -14.97
CA TRP A 135 -1.98 2.72 -14.38
C TRP A 135 -1.26 1.85 -15.42
N LYS A 136 -1.82 1.69 -16.62
CA LYS A 136 -1.14 0.99 -17.73
C LYS A 136 0.21 1.65 -18.04
N ALA A 137 0.23 2.98 -18.20
CA ALA A 137 1.47 3.72 -18.42
C ALA A 137 2.45 3.58 -17.24
N ARG A 138 1.98 3.66 -16.00
CA ARG A 138 2.80 3.46 -14.80
C ARG A 138 3.47 2.09 -14.80
N PHE A 139 2.72 1.03 -15.10
CA PHE A 139 3.25 -0.33 -15.07
C PHE A 139 4.16 -0.68 -16.25
N GLN A 140 3.91 -0.09 -17.42
CA GLN A 140 4.80 -0.19 -18.58
C GLN A 140 6.16 0.47 -18.29
N ASN A 141 6.16 1.67 -17.70
CA ASN A 141 7.38 2.40 -17.35
C ASN A 141 8.15 1.77 -16.17
N SER A 142 7.46 0.99 -15.34
CA SER A 142 8.05 0.26 -14.21
C SER A 142 8.60 -1.13 -14.58
N SER A 143 8.49 -1.55 -15.84
CA SER A 143 9.17 -2.76 -16.32
C SER A 143 10.67 -2.55 -16.24
N CYS A 144 11.32 -3.34 -15.39
CA CYS A 144 12.74 -3.31 -15.10
C CYS A 144 13.56 -3.16 -16.39
N LYS A 145 14.22 -2.03 -16.57
CA LYS A 145 15.42 -1.99 -17.42
C LYS A 145 16.46 -2.82 -16.70
N THR A 146 16.51 -4.11 -16.98
CA THR A 146 17.59 -5.00 -16.52
C THR A 146 18.87 -4.67 -17.29
N VAL A 147 19.42 -3.48 -17.05
CA VAL A 147 20.66 -2.99 -17.64
C VAL A 147 21.43 -2.33 -16.52
N GLY A 148 22.12 -3.14 -15.71
CA GLY A 148 22.96 -2.62 -14.64
C GLY A 148 23.56 -3.69 -13.75
N GLY A 149 22.74 -4.65 -13.30
CA GLY A 149 23.21 -5.69 -12.37
C GLY A 149 24.21 -6.67 -13.00
N THR A 150 23.96 -7.13 -14.22
CA THR A 150 24.85 -8.08 -14.92
C THR A 150 26.19 -7.44 -15.31
N ALA A 151 26.18 -6.20 -15.78
CA ALA A 151 27.41 -5.47 -16.13
C ALA A 151 28.29 -5.19 -14.90
N TYR A 152 27.69 -4.79 -13.77
CA TYR A 152 28.45 -4.58 -12.52
C TYR A 152 29.11 -5.86 -12.02
N MET A 153 28.39 -6.99 -12.06
CA MET A 153 28.93 -8.28 -11.63
C MET A 153 30.11 -8.72 -12.52
N ILE A 154 30.01 -8.52 -13.84
CA ILE A 154 31.10 -8.82 -14.77
C ILE A 154 32.33 -7.95 -14.50
N ILE A 155 32.15 -6.64 -14.28
CA ILE A 155 33.25 -5.71 -13.99
C ILE A 155 33.98 -6.11 -12.69
N MET A 156 33.25 -6.51 -11.64
CA MET A 156 33.83 -6.92 -10.36
C MET A 156 34.61 -8.25 -10.46
N ILE A 157 34.12 -9.20 -11.26
CA ILE A 157 34.83 -10.45 -11.50
C ILE A 157 36.11 -10.17 -12.30
N VAL A 158 36.03 -9.38 -13.38
CA VAL A 158 37.19 -9.04 -14.22
C VAL A 158 38.25 -8.26 -13.44
N SER A 159 37.86 -7.29 -12.62
CA SER A 159 38.81 -6.51 -11.81
C SER A 159 39.53 -7.39 -10.77
N SER A 160 38.82 -8.32 -10.15
CA SER A 160 39.39 -9.27 -9.19
C SER A 160 40.42 -10.21 -9.85
N HIS A 161 40.14 -10.67 -11.07
CA HIS A 161 41.11 -11.47 -11.85
C HIS A 161 42.34 -10.67 -12.28
N ILE A 162 42.17 -9.41 -12.68
CA ILE A 162 43.30 -8.53 -13.03
C ILE A 162 44.20 -8.30 -11.82
N VAL A 163 43.61 -8.02 -10.65
CA VAL A 163 44.36 -7.84 -9.40
C VAL A 163 45.11 -9.13 -9.03
N TYR A 164 44.46 -10.29 -9.13
CA TYR A 164 45.10 -11.58 -8.88
C TYR A 164 46.30 -11.83 -9.81
N ILE A 165 46.16 -11.57 -11.11
CA ILE A 165 47.26 -11.72 -12.08
C ILE A 165 48.39 -10.75 -11.74
N PHE A 166 48.09 -9.49 -11.45
CA PHE A 166 49.09 -8.47 -11.14
C PHE A 166 49.91 -8.84 -9.89
N VAL A 167 49.24 -9.30 -8.82
CA VAL A 167 49.92 -9.73 -7.59
C VAL A 167 50.83 -10.92 -7.84
N ASN A 168 50.37 -11.95 -8.57
CA ASN A 168 51.18 -13.15 -8.79
C ASN A 168 52.34 -12.94 -9.78
N TYR A 169 52.22 -12.03 -10.75
CA TYR A 169 53.26 -11.81 -11.76
C TYR A 169 54.30 -10.75 -11.38
N PHE A 170 53.97 -9.79 -10.50
CA PHE A 170 54.85 -8.67 -10.19
C PHE A 170 55.36 -8.64 -8.74
N ILE A 171 54.77 -9.41 -7.83
CA ILE A 171 55.15 -9.43 -6.40
C ILE A 171 55.86 -10.74 -5.99
N THR A 172 55.97 -11.70 -6.91
CA THR A 172 56.76 -12.94 -6.76
C THR A 172 57.94 -12.93 -7.72
#